data_AF-T1H4P1-F1
#
_entry.id   AF-T1H4P1-F1
#
_cell.length_a   1.000
_cell.length_b   1.000
_cell.length_c   1.000
_cell.angle_alpha   90.00
_cell.angle_beta   90.00
_cell.angle_gamma   90.00
#
_symmetry.space_group_name_H-M   'P 1'
#
loop_
_entity.id
_entity.type
_entity.pdbx_description
1 polymer ?
#
loop_
_entity_poly.entity_id
_entity_poly.type
_entity_poly.pdbx_seq_one_letter_code
_entity_poly.pdbx_strand_id
1 'polypeptide(L)'
;MWIRPKENLMPLTFWVTESETKYFLLQKRRSNTFVGTWDSVFNTKPCPFRILHQAPSSEVYYEIANGLTHEEIIKDWEWISLNLIKDLNEMESDDDVTTFTICKIESMVALQNQKHGITEDSEESEDFKFVAANFHKIFNMLPEEKLVKYYAC
;
A
#
# COMPACT_ATOMS: atom_id res chain seq x y z
N MET A 1 5.53 -2.93 5.42
CA MET A 1 5.08 -4.11 4.68
C MET A 1 4.88 -3.74 3.21
N TRP A 2 5.30 -4.63 2.31
CA TRP A 2 5.05 -4.53 0.87
C TRP A 2 3.57 -4.54 0.56
N ILE A 3 3.16 -3.72 -0.40
CA ILE A 3 1.80 -3.72 -0.95
C ILE A 3 1.87 -3.86 -2.46
N ARG A 4 0.77 -4.28 -3.09
CA ARG A 4 0.67 -4.17 -4.55
C ARG A 4 0.88 -2.70 -4.94
N PRO A 5 1.82 -2.38 -5.85
CA PRO A 5 2.06 -1.02 -6.29
C PRO A 5 0.76 -0.37 -6.77
N LYS A 6 0.50 0.83 -6.27
CA LYS A 6 -0.69 1.61 -6.64
C LYS A 6 -0.29 3.04 -6.89
N GLU A 7 -0.90 3.66 -7.89
CA GLU A 7 -0.69 5.09 -8.15
C GLU A 7 -1.15 5.89 -6.94
N ASN A 8 -0.25 6.73 -6.43
CA ASN A 8 -0.52 7.55 -5.27
C ASN A 8 -1.24 8.83 -5.72
N LEU A 9 -2.54 8.87 -5.43
CA LEU A 9 -3.39 10.05 -5.65
C LEU A 9 -3.37 11.01 -4.45
N MET A 10 -2.77 10.64 -3.31
CA MET A 10 -2.74 11.49 -2.12
C MET A 10 -1.73 12.63 -2.25
N PRO A 11 -2.13 13.88 -1.93
CA PRO A 11 -1.22 15.01 -1.93
C PRO A 11 0.00 14.80 -1.02
N LEU A 12 1.20 15.08 -1.56
CA LEU A 12 2.47 14.97 -0.82
C LEU A 12 2.54 15.91 0.41
N THR A 13 1.70 16.95 0.45
CA THR A 13 1.63 17.94 1.54
C THR A 13 1.28 17.35 2.90
N PHE A 14 0.65 16.17 2.95
CA PHE A 14 0.33 15.46 4.18
C PHE A 14 1.50 14.66 4.76
N TRP A 15 2.62 14.63 4.06
CA TRP A 15 3.75 13.77 4.36
C TRP A 15 5.03 14.60 4.58
N VAL A 16 5.98 13.98 5.27
CA VAL A 16 7.34 14.48 5.46
C VAL A 16 8.27 13.40 4.94
N THR A 17 9.14 13.74 3.99
CA THR A 17 10.20 12.85 3.53
C THR A 17 11.25 12.73 4.61
N GLU A 18 11.47 11.51 5.12
CA GLU A 18 12.51 11.20 6.11
C GLU A 18 13.83 10.81 5.40
N SER A 19 13.72 10.09 4.28
CA SER A 19 14.85 9.65 3.46
C SER A 19 14.46 9.63 1.98
N GLU A 20 15.42 9.83 1.09
CA GLU A 20 15.23 9.78 -0.35
C GLU A 20 16.41 9.14 -1.07
N THR A 21 16.13 8.55 -2.22
CA THR A 21 17.11 8.11 -3.23
C THR A 21 16.66 8.64 -4.60
N LYS A 22 17.42 8.36 -5.67
CA LYS A 22 17.03 8.75 -7.04
C LYS A 22 15.61 8.30 -7.42
N TYR A 23 15.19 7.12 -6.94
CA TYR A 23 13.94 6.49 -7.37
C TYR A 23 12.93 6.27 -6.24
N PHE A 24 13.29 6.53 -4.99
CA PHE A 24 12.43 6.20 -3.84
C PHE A 24 12.37 7.31 -2.80
N LEU A 25 11.21 7.43 -2.17
CA LEU A 25 10.96 8.34 -1.03
C LEU A 25 10.42 7.54 0.15
N LEU A 26 11.06 7.65 1.31
CA LEU A 26 10.51 7.22 2.59
C LEU A 26 9.80 8.39 3.24
N GLN A 27 8.52 8.21 3.56
CA GLN A 27 7.70 9.29 4.08
C GLN A 27 6.97 8.90 5.37
N LYS A 28 6.85 9.89 6.25
CA LYS A 28 6.04 9.84 7.47
C LYS A 28 4.89 10.83 7.40
N ARG A 29 3.71 10.41 7.85
CA ARG A 29 2.52 11.25 7.90
C ARG A 29 2.70 12.38 8.91
N ARG A 30 2.31 13.61 8.53
CA ARG A 30 2.31 14.75 9.46
C ARG A 30 1.28 14.52 10.55
N SER A 31 1.71 14.62 11.81
CA SER A 31 0.85 14.48 13.00
C SER A 31 0.14 15.79 13.36
N ASN A 32 -0.43 16.49 12.37
CA ASN A 32 -1.17 17.73 12.63
C ASN A 32 -2.67 17.47 12.63
N THR A 33 -3.36 18.05 13.59
CA THR A 33 -4.79 17.91 13.94
C THR A 33 -5.79 18.18 12.80
N PHE A 34 -5.32 18.66 11.64
CA PHE A 34 -6.12 18.84 10.41
C PHE A 34 -6.32 17.56 9.58
N VAL A 35 -5.59 16.47 9.88
CA VAL A 35 -5.77 15.15 9.25
C VAL A 35 -7.08 14.48 9.69
N GLY A 36 -7.63 14.90 10.84
CA GLY A 36 -8.86 14.32 11.39
C GLY A 36 -10.10 14.49 10.51
N THR A 37 -10.18 15.53 9.69
CA THR A 37 -11.34 15.75 8.81
C THR A 37 -11.28 14.91 7.54
N TRP A 38 -10.09 14.62 6.99
CA TRP A 38 -9.94 13.76 5.81
C TRP A 38 -9.96 12.27 6.15
N ASP A 39 -9.36 11.84 7.26
CA ASP A 39 -9.45 10.45 7.73
C ASP A 39 -10.91 10.03 8.00
N SER A 40 -11.77 10.97 8.42
CA SER A 40 -13.22 10.73 8.59
C SER A 40 -13.98 10.65 7.26
N VAL A 41 -13.53 11.35 6.21
CA VAL A 41 -14.17 11.34 4.88
C VAL A 41 -13.80 10.08 4.08
N PHE A 42 -12.56 9.60 4.23
CA PHE A 42 -12.09 8.38 3.53
C PHE A 42 -12.24 7.11 4.37
N ASN A 43 -12.82 7.22 5.57
CA ASN A 43 -13.08 6.15 6.53
C ASN A 43 -11.90 5.17 6.74
N THR A 44 -10.68 5.65 6.51
CA THR A 44 -9.45 4.85 6.52
C THR A 44 -8.45 5.58 7.40
N LYS A 45 -7.75 4.83 8.25
CA LYS A 45 -6.58 5.33 8.96
C LYS A 45 -5.36 4.87 8.16
N PRO A 46 -4.90 5.62 7.14
CA PRO A 46 -3.76 5.21 6.36
C PRO A 46 -2.54 5.03 7.29
N CYS A 47 -1.75 4.00 7.01
CA CYS A 47 -0.52 3.71 7.74
C CYS A 47 0.34 4.98 7.87
N PRO A 48 0.93 5.27 9.05
CA PRO A 48 1.70 6.49 9.29
C PRO A 48 3.00 6.57 8.49
N PHE A 49 3.49 5.47 7.92
CA PHE A 49 4.69 5.43 7.11
C PHE A 49 4.43 4.78 5.75
N ARG A 50 5.14 5.26 4.72
CA ARG A 50 5.07 4.70 3.36
C ARG A 50 6.39 4.87 2.60
N ILE A 51 6.58 4.00 1.61
CA ILE A 51 7.64 4.12 0.60
C ILE A 51 6.97 4.35 -0.75
N LEU A 52 7.43 5.38 -1.46
CA LEU A 52 7.02 5.67 -2.82
C LEU A 52 8.16 5.34 -3.79
N HIS A 53 7.82 4.77 -4.94
CA HIS A 53 8.65 4.77 -6.15
C HIS A 53 8.28 5.98 -7.02
N GLN A 54 9.30 6.66 -7.54
CA GLN A 54 9.14 7.76 -8.52
C GLN A 54 10.36 7.77 -9.45
N ALA A 55 10.13 7.62 -10.75
CA ALA A 55 11.18 7.89 -11.73
C ALA A 55 11.37 9.41 -11.93
N PRO A 56 12.61 9.93 -12.05
CA PRO A 56 12.87 11.37 -12.21
C PRO A 56 12.14 12.03 -13.38
N SER A 57 11.90 11.30 -14.47
CA SER A 57 11.14 11.77 -15.63
C SER A 57 9.62 11.84 -15.42
N SER A 58 9.10 11.24 -14.34
CA SER A 58 7.67 11.04 -14.11
C SER A 58 7.14 11.84 -12.92
N GLU A 59 5.97 12.45 -13.12
CA GLU A 59 5.19 13.07 -12.04
C GLU A 59 4.32 12.05 -11.27
N VAL A 60 4.30 10.80 -11.74
CA VAL A 60 3.52 9.72 -11.15
C VAL A 60 4.31 9.03 -10.04
N TYR A 61 3.68 8.92 -8.87
CA TYR A 61 4.20 8.21 -7.72
C TYR A 61 3.49 6.87 -7.57
N TYR A 62 4.23 5.82 -7.24
CA TYR A 62 3.67 4.52 -6.89
C TYR A 62 3.94 4.22 -5.41
N GLU A 63 2.89 4.01 -4.61
CA GLU A 63 3.06 3.51 -3.24
C GLU A 63 3.33 2.01 -3.30
N ILE A 64 4.50 1.59 -2.80
CA ILE A 64 4.99 0.20 -2.91
C ILE A 64 5.11 -0.51 -1.56
N ALA A 65 5.14 0.25 -0.46
CA ALA A 65 5.12 -0.28 0.89
C ALA A 65 4.48 0.72 1.86
N ASN A 66 3.86 0.21 2.92
CA ASN A 66 3.40 1.02 4.03
C ASN A 66 3.56 0.29 5.38
N GLY A 67 3.65 1.03 6.48
CA GLY A 67 3.98 0.47 7.80
C GLY A 67 3.26 1.20 8.93
N LEU A 68 2.85 0.44 9.95
CA LEU A 68 2.25 0.99 11.17
C LEU A 68 3.33 1.53 12.10
N THR A 69 4.51 0.92 12.08
CA THR A 69 5.66 1.33 12.89
C THR A 69 6.82 1.78 12.00
N HIS A 70 7.71 2.59 12.59
CA HIS A 70 8.92 3.03 11.90
C HIS A 70 9.87 1.85 11.63
N GLU A 71 9.96 0.90 12.57
CA GLU A 71 10.81 -0.29 12.44
C GLU A 71 10.40 -1.15 11.24
N GLU A 72 9.10 -1.34 11.03
CA GLU A 72 8.58 -2.09 9.89
C GLU A 72 8.98 -1.45 8.55
N ILE A 73 8.79 -0.13 8.42
CA ILE A 73 9.06 0.54 7.14
C ILE A 73 10.54 0.66 6.86
N ILE A 74 11.38 0.81 7.89
CA ILE A 74 12.83 0.88 7.76
C ILE A 74 13.38 -0.45 7.25
N LYS A 75 12.86 -1.58 7.71
CA LYS A 75 13.26 -2.90 7.19
C LYS A 75 13.02 -3.02 5.67
N ASP A 76 11.88 -2.53 5.19
CA ASP A 76 11.57 -2.53 3.75
C ASP A 76 12.50 -1.56 3.00
N TRP A 77 12.76 -0.38 3.57
CA TRP A 77 13.68 0.62 2.99
C TRP A 77 15.13 0.11 2.86
N GLU A 78 15.64 -0.57 3.90
CA GLU A 78 16.96 -1.21 3.87
C GLU A 78 17.02 -2.32 2.83
N TRP A 79 15.94 -3.09 2.69
CA TRP A 79 15.85 -4.12 1.66
C TRP A 79 15.96 -3.51 0.25
N ILE A 80 15.27 -2.40 -0.04
CA ILE A 80 15.40 -1.69 -1.32
C ILE A 80 16.84 -1.24 -1.53
N SER A 81 17.43 -0.64 -0.49
CA SER A 81 18.79 -0.09 -0.54
C SER A 81 19.82 -1.16 -0.89
N LEU A 82 19.68 -2.36 -0.33
CA LEU A 82 20.59 -3.48 -0.55
C LEU A 82 20.35 -4.23 -1.86
N ASN A 83 19.10 -4.33 -2.33
CA ASN A 83 18.74 -5.25 -3.41
C ASN A 83 18.39 -4.58 -4.73
N LEU A 84 17.99 -3.30 -4.73
CA LEU A 84 17.47 -2.65 -5.94
C LEU A 84 18.31 -1.46 -6.39
N ILE A 85 18.84 -0.64 -5.48
CA ILE A 85 19.45 0.66 -5.83
C ILE A 85 20.58 0.53 -6.84
N LYS A 86 21.43 -0.49 -6.72
CA LYS A 86 22.54 -0.70 -7.66
C LYS A 86 22.01 -0.97 -9.07
N ASP A 87 21.18 -1.99 -9.22
CA ASP A 87 20.66 -2.44 -10.52
C ASP A 87 19.83 -1.34 -11.20
N LEU A 88 19.03 -0.60 -10.43
CA LEU A 88 18.22 0.51 -10.97
C LEU A 88 19.06 1.70 -11.44
N ASN A 89 20.23 1.93 -10.85
CA ASN A 89 21.14 2.99 -11.30
C ASN A 89 21.92 2.62 -12.56
N GLU A 90 22.02 1.33 -12.89
CA GLU A 90 22.65 0.83 -14.11
C GLU A 90 21.69 0.86 -15.32
N MET A 91 20.39 1.04 -15.08
CA MET A 91 19.38 1.15 -16.13
C MET A 91 19.39 2.53 -16.82
N GLU A 92 19.24 2.53 -18.15
CA GLU A 92 19.28 3.74 -18.98
C GLU A 92 17.91 4.42 -19.11
N SER A 93 16.82 3.67 -18.95
CA SER A 93 15.45 4.14 -19.14
C SER A 93 14.69 4.20 -17.81
N ASP A 94 14.13 5.37 -17.50
CA ASP A 94 13.28 5.59 -16.34
C ASP A 94 11.96 4.77 -16.41
N ASP A 95 11.48 4.45 -17.62
CA ASP A 95 10.32 3.58 -17.83
C ASP A 95 10.66 2.12 -17.50
N ASP A 96 11.87 1.67 -17.85
CA ASP A 96 12.35 0.32 -17.52
C ASP A 96 12.56 0.18 -16.00
N VAL A 97 13.13 1.21 -15.36
CA VAL A 97 13.25 1.30 -13.89
C VAL A 97 11.87 1.13 -13.24
N THR A 98 10.87 1.84 -13.73
CA THR A 98 9.51 1.79 -13.18
C THR A 98 8.87 0.43 -13.38
N THR A 99 8.94 -0.11 -14.60
CA THR A 99 8.39 -1.43 -14.94
C THR A 99 9.04 -2.52 -14.10
N PHE A 100 10.37 -2.52 -14.02
CA PHE A 100 11.12 -3.48 -13.22
C PHE A 100 10.73 -3.41 -11.74
N THR A 101 10.67 -2.20 -11.19
CA THR A 101 10.34 -1.99 -9.77
C THR A 101 8.93 -2.49 -9.47
N ILE A 102 7.93 -2.11 -10.28
CA ILE A 102 6.55 -2.54 -10.11
C ILE A 102 6.46 -4.07 -10.16
N CYS A 103 6.98 -4.70 -11.22
CA CYS A 103 6.92 -6.15 -11.36
C CYS A 103 7.65 -6.88 -10.23
N LYS A 104 8.77 -6.33 -9.75
CA LYS A 104 9.54 -6.93 -8.66
C LYS A 104 8.76 -6.92 -7.35
N ILE A 105 8.16 -5.78 -6.99
CA ILE A 105 7.36 -5.65 -5.78
C ILE A 105 6.08 -6.50 -5.86
N GLU A 106 5.38 -6.49 -7.00
CA GLU A 106 4.22 -7.35 -7.22
C GLU A 106 4.55 -8.83 -7.02
N SER A 107 5.66 -9.29 -7.59
CA SER A 107 6.14 -10.66 -7.43
C SER A 107 6.41 -10.99 -5.95
N MET A 108 7.01 -10.07 -5.19
CA MET A 108 7.27 -10.26 -3.77
C MET A 108 5.98 -10.37 -2.95
N VAL A 109 5.00 -9.50 -3.22
CA VAL A 109 3.70 -9.52 -2.56
C VAL A 109 2.96 -10.82 -2.87
N ALA A 110 2.97 -11.27 -4.13
CA ALA A 110 2.37 -12.54 -4.53
C ALA A 110 2.99 -13.74 -3.78
N LEU A 111 4.32 -13.78 -3.67
CA LEU A 111 5.04 -14.82 -2.92
C LEU A 111 4.74 -14.77 -1.42
N GLN A 112 4.58 -13.57 -0.85
CA GLN A 112 4.19 -13.41 0.54
C GLN A 112 2.77 -13.92 0.77
N ASN A 113 1.82 -13.54 -0.08
CA ASN A 113 0.42 -13.99 0.01
C ASN A 113 0.30 -15.52 -0.10
N GLN A 114 1.03 -16.13 -1.04
CA GLN A 114 1.08 -17.58 -1.19
C GLN A 114 1.59 -18.27 0.10
N LYS A 115 2.66 -17.74 0.72
CA LYS A 115 3.19 -18.28 1.99
C LYS A 115 2.20 -18.19 3.14
N HIS A 116 1.34 -17.17 3.14
CA HIS A 116 0.31 -16.97 4.17
C HIS A 116 -1.03 -17.64 3.84
N GLY A 117 -1.11 -18.39 2.73
CA GLY A 117 -2.35 -19.06 2.31
C GLY A 117 -3.44 -18.11 1.83
N ILE A 118 -3.09 -16.88 1.46
CA ILE A 118 -4.01 -15.89 0.90
C ILE A 118 -4.11 -16.16 -0.61
N THR A 119 -5.25 -16.67 -1.06
CA THR A 119 -5.58 -16.82 -2.50
C THR A 119 -6.34 -15.58 -2.98
N GLU A 120 -6.27 -15.25 -4.27
CA GLU A 120 -7.00 -14.09 -4.83
C GLU A 120 -8.53 -14.21 -4.64
N ASP A 121 -9.06 -15.43 -4.50
CA ASP A 121 -10.46 -15.70 -4.13
C ASP A 121 -10.79 -15.43 -2.64
N SER A 122 -9.79 -15.15 -1.80
CA SER A 122 -9.94 -14.85 -0.37
C SER A 122 -9.90 -13.35 -0.05
N GLU A 123 -9.76 -12.49 -1.07
CA GLU A 123 -9.95 -11.05 -0.96
C GLU A 123 -11.45 -10.69 -0.85
N GLU A 124 -12.12 -11.23 0.16
CA GLU A 124 -13.18 -10.43 0.77
C GLU A 124 -12.47 -9.23 1.41
N SER A 125 -12.57 -8.05 0.76
CA SER A 125 -12.11 -6.78 1.32
C SER A 125 -12.47 -6.70 2.80
N GLU A 126 -11.61 -6.13 3.65
CA GLU A 126 -11.96 -5.90 5.06
C GLU A 126 -13.32 -5.18 5.18
N ASP A 127 -13.65 -4.33 4.20
CA ASP A 127 -14.97 -3.69 4.07
C ASP A 127 -16.09 -4.70 3.83
N PHE A 128 -15.87 -5.70 2.97
CA PHE A 128 -16.83 -6.78 2.73
C PHE A 128 -17.04 -7.62 3.99
N LYS A 129 -15.97 -7.97 4.71
CA LYS A 129 -16.06 -8.73 5.97
C LYS A 129 -16.83 -7.95 7.02
N PHE A 130 -16.59 -6.64 7.13
CA PHE A 130 -17.33 -5.75 8.02
C PHE A 130 -18.81 -5.65 7.63
N VAL A 131 -19.12 -5.43 6.35
CA VAL A 131 -20.49 -5.37 5.84
C VAL A 131 -21.20 -6.71 6.05
N ALA A 132 -20.56 -7.83 5.77
CA ALA A 132 -21.11 -9.16 5.98
C ALA A 132 -21.42 -9.42 7.46
N ALA A 133 -20.50 -9.11 8.37
CA ALA A 133 -20.71 -9.27 9.81
C ALA A 133 -21.87 -8.39 10.33
N ASN A 134 -21.97 -7.16 9.84
CA ASN A 134 -23.05 -6.26 10.22
C ASN A 134 -24.40 -6.72 9.63
N PHE A 135 -24.40 -7.24 8.40
CA PHE A 135 -25.58 -7.81 7.75
C PHE A 135 -26.12 -9.03 8.51
N HIS A 136 -25.24 -9.96 8.91
CA HIS A 136 -25.61 -11.10 9.76
C HIS A 136 -26.32 -10.67 11.04
N LYS A 137 -25.81 -9.62 11.69
CA LYS A 137 -26.39 -9.10 12.95
C LYS A 137 -27.75 -8.43 12.75
N ILE A 138 -27.93 -7.65 11.67
CA ILE A 138 -29.18 -6.92 11.40
C ILE A 138 -30.30 -7.88 10.99
N PHE A 139 -29.99 -8.83 10.11
CA PHE A 139 -30.98 -9.75 9.55
C PHE A 139 -31.08 -11.07 10.30
N ASN A 140 -30.27 -11.26 11.35
CA ASN A 140 -30.23 -12.46 12.17
C ASN A 140 -30.07 -13.74 11.32
N MET A 141 -29.20 -13.65 10.30
CA MET A 141 -28.98 -14.73 9.34
C MET A 141 -28.43 -15.97 10.02
N LEU A 142 -28.78 -17.13 9.48
CA LEU A 142 -28.28 -18.41 9.98
C LEU A 142 -26.77 -18.56 9.67
N PRO A 143 -26.03 -19.37 10.45
CA PRO A 143 -24.60 -19.58 10.24
C PRO A 143 -24.25 -20.13 8.85
N GLU A 144 -25.19 -20.81 8.20
CA GLU A 144 -25.03 -21.37 6.86
C GLU A 144 -25.30 -20.36 5.74
N GLU A 145 -25.93 -19.22 6.05
CA GLU A 145 -26.26 -18.18 5.08
C GLU A 145 -25.09 -17.21 4.93
N LYS A 146 -24.71 -16.91 3.68
CA LYS A 146 -23.58 -16.03 3.37
C LYS A 146 -24.01 -14.86 2.50
N LEU A 147 -23.57 -13.65 2.85
CA LEU A 147 -23.70 -12.48 1.98
C LEU A 147 -22.84 -12.69 0.72
N VAL A 148 -23.46 -12.69 -0.46
CA VAL A 148 -22.76 -13.00 -1.73
C VAL A 148 -22.18 -11.75 -2.39
N LYS A 149 -22.93 -10.64 -2.40
CA LYS A 149 -22.52 -9.34 -2.93
C LYS A 149 -23.25 -8.23 -2.19
N TYR A 150 -22.59 -7.07 -2.08
CA TYR A 150 -23.23 -5.82 -1.71
C TYR A 150 -22.86 -4.75 -2.74
N TYR A 151 -23.77 -3.82 -2.99
CA TYR A 151 -23.53 -2.66 -3.84
C TYR A 151 -23.66 -1.42 -2.97
N ALA A 152 -22.57 -0.70 -2.74
CA ALA A 152 -22.62 0.62 -2.13
C ALA A 152 -23.19 1.61 -3.16
N CYS A 153 -24.14 2.46 -2.74
CA CYS A 153 -24.61 3.60 -3.52
C CYS A 153 -23.72 4.82 -3.27
#